data_AF-A0A8W8JD37-F1
#
_entry.id   AF-A0A8W8JD37-F1
#
_cell.length_a   1.000
_cell.length_b   1.000
_cell.length_c   1.000
_cell.angle_alpha   90.00
_cell.angle_beta   90.00
_cell.angle_gamma   90.00
#
_symmetry.space_group_name_H-M   'P 1'
#
loop_
_entity.id
_entity.type
_entity.pdbx_description
1 polymer ?
#
loop_
_entity_poly.entity_id
_entity_poly.type
_entity_poly.pdbx_seq_one_letter_code
_entity_poly.pdbx_strand_id
1 'polypeptide(L)'
;MTDECCAYLDHFANSASNFIKCSIERSRPFRFCEECVIPYARAKSIYDDIEKNVGGCHVVLLDADRVQSILQIYTMIKTLWDKSYCDNCFVQESVKEDENGTVTYEFNTDTIDFLDQYKNLTLCIKPYTNGTYPDINKETVVNKTVCSACLQDYSTLNSHFKDIRKTTGGKICMDLVDMMNYTRLMWGGETDLNCTQHDRDDMPVLLTSFIILTTPLLFYGASCICGERRKLKLLTQKRLKNPISVEVSHLNHSSEGNHIYSHTNSVS
;
A
#
# COMPACT_ATOMS: atom_id res chain seq x y z
N MET A 1 -38.47 -31.07 -3.14
CA MET A 1 -38.02 -29.89 -3.88
C MET A 1 -38.97 -29.71 -5.06
N THR A 2 -39.57 -28.53 -5.22
CA THR A 2 -40.53 -28.23 -6.30
C THR A 2 -39.78 -27.83 -7.59
N ASP A 3 -40.43 -27.90 -8.75
CA ASP A 3 -39.85 -27.48 -10.03
C ASP A 3 -39.40 -26.00 -10.02
N GLU A 4 -40.15 -25.15 -9.31
CA GLU A 4 -39.83 -23.73 -9.11
C GLU A 4 -38.52 -23.54 -8.31
N CYS A 5 -38.33 -24.27 -7.20
CA CYS A 5 -37.08 -24.18 -6.43
C CYS A 5 -35.89 -24.79 -7.19
N CYS A 6 -36.12 -25.80 -8.03
CA CYS A 6 -35.09 -26.31 -8.94
C CYS A 6 -34.65 -25.23 -9.93
N ALA A 7 -35.57 -24.42 -10.46
CA ALA A 7 -35.25 -23.32 -11.36
C ALA A 7 -34.44 -22.22 -10.65
N TYR A 8 -34.84 -21.78 -9.46
CA TYR A 8 -34.08 -20.83 -8.65
C TYR A 8 -32.64 -21.33 -8.38
N LEU A 9 -32.49 -22.61 -8.03
CA LEU A 9 -31.19 -23.23 -7.81
C LEU A 9 -30.31 -23.21 -9.06
N ASP A 10 -30.86 -23.59 -10.22
CA ASP A 10 -30.14 -23.61 -11.49
C ASP A 10 -29.73 -22.20 -11.95
N HIS A 11 -30.64 -21.24 -11.88
CA HIS A 11 -30.36 -19.85 -12.22
C HIS A 11 -29.30 -19.22 -11.31
N PHE A 12 -29.36 -19.49 -10.01
CA PHE A 12 -28.33 -19.04 -9.07
C PHE A 12 -26.98 -19.68 -9.39
N ALA A 13 -26.93 -21.00 -9.61
CA ALA A 13 -25.70 -21.71 -9.94
C ALA A 13 -25.04 -21.17 -11.22
N ASN A 14 -25.84 -20.93 -12.26
CA ASN A 14 -25.38 -20.35 -13.52
C ASN A 14 -24.84 -18.92 -13.32
N SER A 15 -25.57 -18.06 -12.60
CA SER A 15 -25.14 -16.67 -12.35
C SER A 15 -23.89 -16.60 -11.48
N ALA A 16 -23.81 -17.42 -10.43
CA ALA A 16 -22.64 -17.53 -9.55
C ALA A 16 -21.40 -18.03 -10.31
N SER A 17 -21.54 -19.07 -11.12
CA SER A 17 -20.45 -19.59 -11.95
C SER A 17 -19.92 -18.53 -12.93
N ASN A 18 -20.84 -17.82 -13.60
CA ASN A 18 -20.48 -16.73 -14.50
C ASN A 18 -19.79 -15.57 -13.79
N PHE A 19 -20.22 -15.21 -12.58
CA PHE A 19 -19.57 -14.19 -11.77
C PHE A 19 -18.15 -14.60 -11.38
N ILE A 20 -17.97 -15.83 -10.88
CA ILE A 20 -16.64 -16.35 -10.49
C ILE A 20 -15.71 -16.36 -11.71
N LYS A 21 -16.17 -16.88 -12.84
CA LYS A 21 -15.40 -16.87 -14.09
C LYS A 21 -14.98 -15.45 -14.48
N CYS A 22 -15.93 -14.51 -14.50
CA CYS A 22 -15.65 -13.11 -14.82
C CYS A 22 -14.63 -12.51 -13.85
N SER A 23 -14.76 -12.75 -12.54
CA SER A 23 -13.85 -12.20 -11.54
C SER A 23 -12.39 -12.63 -11.73
N ILE A 24 -12.18 -13.86 -12.23
CA ILE A 24 -10.85 -14.39 -12.50
C ILE A 24 -10.31 -13.81 -13.81
N GLU A 25 -11.11 -13.83 -14.88
CA GLU A 25 -10.71 -13.32 -16.20
C GLU A 25 -10.41 -11.81 -16.18
N ARG A 26 -11.10 -11.05 -15.31
CA ARG A 26 -10.97 -9.59 -15.18
C ARG A 26 -10.07 -9.16 -14.02
N SER A 27 -9.22 -10.05 -13.55
CA SER A 27 -8.25 -9.75 -12.50
C SER A 27 -6.98 -9.06 -13.01
N ARG A 28 -6.64 -9.20 -14.31
CA ARG A 28 -5.43 -8.64 -14.93
C ARG A 28 -5.65 -8.33 -16.43
N PRO A 29 -5.73 -7.06 -16.85
CA PRO A 29 -5.85 -5.85 -16.01
C PRO A 29 -7.13 -5.89 -15.17
N PHE A 30 -7.12 -5.25 -14.00
CA PHE A 30 -8.28 -5.31 -13.09
C PHE A 30 -9.43 -4.43 -13.62
N ARG A 31 -10.50 -5.09 -14.08
CA ARG A 31 -11.73 -4.49 -14.65
C ARG A 31 -12.98 -5.17 -14.08
N PHE A 32 -12.87 -5.59 -12.83
CA PHE A 32 -13.82 -6.50 -12.21
C PHE A 32 -15.19 -5.86 -12.01
N CYS A 33 -15.25 -4.65 -11.50
CA CYS A 33 -16.52 -3.99 -11.20
C CYS A 33 -17.28 -3.64 -12.49
N GLU A 34 -16.59 -3.08 -13.49
CA GLU A 34 -17.17 -2.67 -14.77
C GLU A 34 -17.66 -3.85 -15.60
N GLU A 35 -16.92 -4.95 -15.63
CA GLU A 35 -17.20 -6.08 -16.52
C GLU A 35 -18.03 -7.20 -15.87
N CYS A 36 -18.02 -7.31 -14.54
CA CYS A 36 -18.74 -8.37 -13.82
C CYS A 36 -20.04 -7.90 -13.15
N VAL A 37 -20.47 -6.66 -13.39
CA VAL A 37 -21.73 -6.10 -12.84
C VAL A 37 -22.97 -6.91 -13.22
N ILE A 38 -23.03 -7.44 -14.45
CA ILE A 38 -24.18 -8.21 -14.94
C ILE A 38 -24.36 -9.52 -14.17
N PRO A 39 -23.37 -10.44 -14.13
CA PRO A 39 -23.53 -11.68 -13.38
C PRO A 39 -23.66 -11.44 -11.86
N TYR A 40 -23.08 -10.35 -11.32
CA TYR A 40 -23.30 -9.94 -9.95
C TYR A 40 -24.77 -9.57 -9.67
N ALA A 41 -25.34 -8.67 -10.48
CA ALA A 41 -26.70 -8.19 -10.31
C ALA A 41 -27.72 -9.34 -10.38
N ARG A 42 -27.52 -10.29 -11.30
CA ARG A 42 -28.36 -11.49 -11.42
C ARG A 42 -28.25 -12.40 -10.21
N ALA A 43 -27.02 -12.73 -9.79
CA ALA A 43 -26.81 -13.57 -8.61
C ALA A 43 -27.44 -12.94 -7.35
N LYS A 44 -27.36 -11.61 -7.21
CA LYS A 44 -28.01 -10.85 -6.15
C LYS A 44 -29.52 -10.91 -6.24
N SER A 45 -30.10 -10.60 -7.40
CA SER A 45 -31.55 -10.62 -7.64
C SER A 45 -32.16 -11.98 -7.28
N ILE A 46 -31.59 -13.06 -7.82
CA ILE A 46 -32.04 -14.44 -7.58
C ILE A 46 -31.93 -14.83 -6.10
N TYR A 47 -30.81 -14.47 -5.46
CA TYR A 47 -30.62 -14.75 -4.04
C TYR A 47 -31.63 -13.97 -3.17
N ASP A 48 -31.84 -12.68 -3.45
CA ASP A 48 -32.77 -11.83 -2.72
C ASP A 48 -34.22 -12.37 -2.82
N ASP A 49 -34.60 -12.96 -3.94
CA ASP A 49 -35.90 -13.63 -4.12
C ASP A 49 -36.02 -14.90 -3.27
N ILE A 50 -34.98 -15.76 -3.25
CA ILE A 50 -34.92 -16.94 -2.39
C ILE A 50 -34.98 -16.53 -0.92
N GLU A 51 -34.24 -15.49 -0.53
CA GLU A 51 -34.20 -14.97 0.85
C GLU A 51 -35.57 -14.44 1.27
N LYS A 52 -36.26 -13.69 0.41
CA LYS A 52 -37.65 -13.22 0.62
C LYS A 52 -38.69 -14.34 0.56
N ASN A 53 -38.27 -15.59 0.33
CA ASN A 53 -39.11 -16.78 0.24
C ASN A 53 -40.15 -16.70 -0.91
N VAL A 54 -39.79 -16.04 -2.02
CA VAL A 54 -40.57 -16.12 -3.26
C VAL A 54 -40.59 -17.58 -3.71
N GLY A 55 -41.77 -18.10 -4.07
CA GLY A 55 -41.93 -19.52 -4.43
C GLY A 55 -41.81 -20.52 -3.27
N GLY A 56 -41.65 -20.06 -2.02
CA GLY A 56 -41.56 -20.96 -0.85
C GLY A 56 -40.23 -21.73 -0.74
N CYS A 57 -39.16 -21.23 -1.38
CA CYS A 57 -37.90 -21.96 -1.52
C CYS A 57 -36.88 -21.71 -0.41
N HIS A 58 -37.08 -20.73 0.48
CA HIS A 58 -36.11 -20.33 1.49
C HIS A 58 -35.63 -21.51 2.34
N VAL A 59 -36.58 -22.20 2.99
CA VAL A 59 -36.26 -23.30 3.91
C VAL A 59 -35.59 -24.47 3.17
N VAL A 60 -35.99 -24.73 1.92
CA VAL A 60 -35.48 -25.85 1.13
C VAL A 60 -34.07 -25.58 0.59
N LEU A 61 -33.76 -24.33 0.23
CA LEU A 61 -32.51 -23.96 -0.42
C LEU A 61 -31.46 -23.38 0.54
N LEU A 62 -31.87 -22.69 1.60
CA LEU A 62 -30.96 -22.00 2.52
C LEU A 62 -30.84 -22.70 3.89
N ASP A 63 -31.88 -23.38 4.38
CA ASP A 63 -31.90 -23.94 5.75
C ASP A 63 -31.86 -25.47 5.81
N ALA A 64 -32.07 -26.16 4.68
CA ALA A 64 -32.23 -27.61 4.66
C ALA A 64 -30.94 -28.37 5.02
N ASP A 65 -29.78 -27.75 4.82
CA ASP A 65 -28.48 -28.36 5.07
C ASP A 65 -27.61 -27.49 6.00
N ARG A 66 -26.72 -28.13 6.77
CA ARG A 66 -25.83 -27.43 7.73
C ARG A 66 -24.70 -26.65 7.05
N VAL A 67 -24.39 -26.95 5.80
CA VAL A 67 -23.31 -26.29 5.05
C VAL A 67 -23.83 -24.97 4.47
N GLN A 68 -25.10 -24.90 4.09
CA GLN A 68 -25.76 -23.74 3.48
C GLN A 68 -24.96 -23.23 2.28
N SER A 69 -24.71 -24.12 1.32
CA SER A 69 -23.76 -23.85 0.22
C SER A 69 -24.14 -22.61 -0.59
N ILE A 70 -25.44 -22.37 -0.81
CA ILE A 70 -25.95 -21.20 -1.54
C ILE A 70 -25.62 -19.90 -0.80
N LEU A 71 -25.90 -19.86 0.52
CA LEU A 71 -25.58 -18.72 1.38
C LEU A 71 -24.07 -18.44 1.39
N GLN A 72 -23.23 -19.47 1.52
CA GLN A 72 -21.77 -19.28 1.53
C GLN A 72 -21.26 -18.73 0.19
N ILE A 73 -21.74 -19.26 -0.94
CA ILE A 73 -21.36 -18.79 -2.27
C ILE A 73 -21.82 -17.34 -2.49
N TYR A 74 -23.07 -17.02 -2.15
CA TYR A 74 -23.55 -15.64 -2.26
C TYR A 74 -22.76 -14.69 -1.35
N THR A 75 -22.46 -15.10 -0.13
CA THR A 75 -21.64 -14.32 0.81
C THR A 75 -20.25 -14.05 0.23
N MET A 76 -19.64 -15.03 -0.45
CA MET A 76 -18.37 -14.84 -1.14
C MET A 76 -18.50 -13.83 -2.29
N ILE A 77 -19.52 -13.96 -3.13
CA ILE A 77 -19.81 -13.04 -4.25
C ILE A 77 -19.95 -11.60 -3.72
N LYS A 78 -20.79 -11.41 -2.71
CA LYS A 78 -21.03 -10.12 -2.06
C LYS A 78 -19.76 -9.57 -1.41
N THR A 79 -19.00 -10.41 -0.72
CA THR A 79 -17.73 -10.00 -0.09
C THR A 79 -16.70 -9.53 -1.11
N LEU A 80 -16.60 -10.19 -2.28
CA LEU A 80 -15.70 -9.75 -3.35
C LEU A 80 -16.12 -8.40 -3.92
N TRP A 81 -17.41 -8.20 -4.14
CA TRP A 81 -17.98 -6.94 -4.60
C TRP A 81 -17.73 -5.79 -3.61
N ASP A 82 -18.06 -6.01 -2.33
CA ASP A 82 -17.96 -5.01 -1.25
C ASP A 82 -16.50 -4.64 -0.96
N LYS A 83 -15.59 -5.63 -0.91
CA LYS A 83 -14.16 -5.37 -0.69
C LYS A 83 -13.51 -4.61 -1.84
N SER A 84 -14.06 -4.73 -3.04
CA SER A 84 -13.61 -4.00 -4.22
C SER A 84 -14.28 -2.61 -4.32
N TYR A 85 -15.14 -2.25 -3.36
CA TYR A 85 -15.93 -1.02 -3.37
C TYR A 85 -16.66 -0.79 -4.70
N CYS A 86 -17.15 -1.87 -5.34
CA CYS A 86 -17.74 -1.76 -6.68
C CYS A 86 -19.00 -0.88 -6.71
N ASP A 87 -19.76 -0.78 -5.61
CA ASP A 87 -20.89 0.14 -5.53
C ASP A 87 -20.48 1.60 -5.77
N ASN A 88 -19.23 1.96 -5.44
CA ASN A 88 -18.71 3.32 -5.64
C ASN A 88 -18.29 3.60 -7.09
N CYS A 89 -18.40 2.62 -8.01
CA CYS A 89 -18.29 2.87 -9.45
C CYS A 89 -19.64 3.38 -10.03
N PHE A 90 -20.75 3.09 -9.38
CA PHE A 90 -22.09 3.28 -9.93
C PHE A 90 -22.87 4.37 -9.21
N VAL A 91 -23.94 4.86 -9.84
CA VAL A 91 -24.96 5.65 -9.15
C VAL A 91 -25.67 4.73 -8.15
N GLN A 92 -25.98 5.26 -6.96
CA GLN A 92 -26.66 4.52 -5.91
C GLN A 92 -27.95 3.86 -6.45
N GLU A 93 -28.11 2.56 -6.18
CA GLU A 93 -29.28 1.77 -6.60
C GLU A 93 -29.53 1.71 -8.12
N SER A 94 -28.55 2.07 -8.94
CA SER A 94 -28.65 1.96 -10.40
C SER A 94 -28.50 0.54 -10.91
N VAL A 95 -27.76 -0.33 -10.19
CA VAL A 95 -27.52 -1.72 -10.57
C VAL A 95 -28.74 -2.58 -10.21
N LYS A 96 -29.54 -2.95 -11.21
CA LYS A 96 -30.78 -3.70 -11.02
C LYS A 96 -31.11 -4.54 -12.25
N GLU A 97 -31.74 -5.68 -11.99
CA GLU A 97 -32.34 -6.53 -13.01
C GLU A 97 -33.82 -6.14 -13.18
N ASP A 98 -34.26 -5.97 -14.42
CA ASP A 98 -35.67 -5.68 -14.74
C ASP A 98 -36.51 -6.96 -14.79
N GLU A 99 -37.84 -6.81 -14.90
CA GLU A 99 -38.79 -7.93 -14.98
C GLU A 99 -38.53 -8.86 -16.19
N ASN A 100 -37.78 -8.40 -17.19
CA ASN A 100 -37.42 -9.16 -18.38
C ASN A 100 -36.04 -9.86 -18.26
N GLY A 101 -35.36 -9.76 -17.11
CA GLY A 101 -34.03 -10.35 -16.89
C GLY A 101 -32.85 -9.56 -17.48
N THR A 102 -33.11 -8.30 -17.86
CA THR A 102 -32.10 -7.36 -18.35
C THR A 102 -31.51 -6.58 -17.18
N VAL A 103 -30.19 -6.64 -17.05
CA VAL A 103 -29.47 -5.86 -16.04
C VAL A 103 -29.21 -4.46 -16.59
N THR A 104 -29.62 -3.45 -15.82
CA THR A 104 -29.33 -2.04 -16.07
C THR A 104 -28.42 -1.50 -14.96
N TYR A 105 -27.53 -0.58 -15.32
CA TYR A 105 -26.61 0.09 -14.41
C TYR A 105 -26.14 1.41 -15.01
N GLU A 106 -25.73 2.36 -14.16
CA GLU A 106 -25.22 3.66 -14.58
C GLU A 106 -23.96 3.99 -13.77
N PHE A 107 -22.88 4.37 -14.46
CA PHE A 107 -21.67 4.85 -13.80
C PHE A 107 -21.89 6.22 -13.19
N ASN A 108 -21.29 6.48 -12.03
CA ASN A 108 -21.33 7.83 -11.46
C ASN A 108 -20.44 8.80 -12.26
N THR A 109 -20.65 10.10 -12.03
CA THR A 109 -19.94 11.18 -12.74
C THR A 109 -18.42 11.06 -12.58
N ASP A 110 -17.95 10.80 -11.36
CA ASP A 110 -16.52 10.69 -11.06
C ASP A 110 -15.86 9.54 -11.84
N THR A 111 -16.57 8.42 -11.98
CA THR A 111 -16.11 7.25 -12.73
C THR A 111 -16.08 7.54 -14.22
N ILE A 112 -17.13 8.15 -14.78
CA ILE A 112 -17.18 8.55 -16.19
C ILE A 112 -16.04 9.53 -16.51
N ASP A 113 -15.88 10.56 -15.70
CA ASP A 113 -14.86 11.60 -15.89
C ASP A 113 -13.44 11.02 -15.75
N PHE A 114 -13.21 10.10 -14.80
CA PHE A 114 -11.93 9.41 -14.68
C PHE A 114 -11.65 8.55 -15.92
N LEU A 115 -12.62 7.78 -16.39
CA LEU A 115 -12.47 6.91 -17.56
C LEU A 115 -12.19 7.70 -18.85
N ASP A 116 -12.84 8.85 -19.02
CA ASP A 116 -12.57 9.75 -20.15
C ASP A 116 -11.16 10.35 -20.09
N GLN A 117 -10.76 10.86 -18.93
CA GLN A 117 -9.40 11.38 -18.72
C GLN A 117 -8.33 10.30 -18.93
N TYR A 118 -8.58 9.08 -18.45
CA TYR A 118 -7.69 7.93 -18.67
C TYR A 118 -7.57 7.58 -20.16
N LYS A 119 -8.69 7.62 -20.88
CA LYS A 119 -8.71 7.43 -22.34
C LYS A 119 -7.92 8.53 -23.06
N ASN A 120 -8.08 9.80 -22.66
CA ASN A 120 -7.36 10.93 -23.24
C ASN A 120 -5.84 10.78 -23.03
N LEU A 121 -5.41 10.44 -21.82
CA LEU A 121 -4.00 10.14 -21.53
C LEU A 121 -3.48 8.98 -22.39
N THR A 122 -4.24 7.89 -22.49
CA THR A 122 -3.87 6.73 -23.31
C THR A 122 -3.73 7.10 -24.79
N LEU A 123 -4.63 7.93 -25.30
CA LEU A 123 -4.57 8.45 -26.67
C LEU A 123 -3.38 9.39 -26.88
N CYS A 124 -3.01 10.18 -25.88
CA CYS A 124 -1.81 11.02 -25.93
C CYS A 124 -0.53 10.18 -25.97
N ILE A 125 -0.44 9.12 -25.17
CA ILE A 125 0.77 8.28 -25.07
C ILE A 125 0.99 7.42 -26.33
N LYS A 126 -0.10 6.92 -26.93
CA LYS A 126 -0.07 5.94 -28.03
C LYS A 126 0.87 6.28 -29.21
N PRO A 127 0.96 7.54 -29.71
CA PRO A 127 1.90 7.92 -30.77
C PRO A 127 3.38 7.79 -30.36
N TYR A 128 3.69 7.87 -29.07
CA TYR A 128 5.07 7.86 -28.55
C TYR A 128 5.57 6.46 -28.19
N THR A 129 4.70 5.43 -28.27
CA THR A 129 4.98 4.05 -27.89
C THR A 129 4.75 3.07 -29.06
N ASN A 130 4.83 3.56 -30.30
CA ASN A 130 4.59 2.81 -31.53
C ASN A 130 3.23 2.09 -31.54
N GLY A 131 2.20 2.68 -30.93
CA GLY A 131 0.86 2.10 -30.89
C GLY A 131 0.67 1.00 -29.84
N THR A 132 1.72 0.65 -29.08
CA THR A 132 1.65 -0.34 -28.00
C THR A 132 1.47 0.41 -26.69
N TYR A 133 0.42 0.13 -25.92
CA TYR A 133 0.37 0.64 -24.54
C TYR A 133 1.55 0.02 -23.77
N PRO A 134 2.35 0.79 -23.01
CA PRO A 134 3.52 0.24 -22.31
C PRO A 134 3.08 -0.92 -21.43
N ASP A 135 3.59 -2.10 -21.72
CA ASP A 135 3.48 -3.30 -20.90
C ASP A 135 4.76 -3.36 -20.08
N ILE A 136 4.62 -3.41 -18.75
CA ILE A 136 5.71 -3.43 -17.77
C ILE A 136 6.74 -4.53 -18.09
N ASN A 137 6.34 -5.56 -18.85
CA ASN A 137 7.17 -6.70 -19.22
C ASN A 137 7.83 -6.59 -20.61
N LYS A 138 7.65 -5.46 -21.32
CA LYS A 138 8.23 -5.24 -22.65
C LYS A 138 9.04 -3.96 -22.69
N GLU A 139 10.29 -4.10 -23.14
CA GLU A 139 11.16 -2.97 -23.44
C GLU A 139 10.49 -2.10 -24.51
N THR A 140 9.89 -1.00 -24.04
CA THR A 140 9.15 -0.08 -24.90
C THR A 140 10.14 0.98 -25.36
N VAL A 141 10.31 1.16 -26.68
CA VAL A 141 11.11 2.26 -27.21
C VAL A 141 10.32 3.55 -26.98
N VAL A 142 10.63 4.24 -25.89
CA VAL A 142 9.92 5.45 -25.49
C VAL A 142 10.59 6.69 -26.05
N ASN A 143 9.82 7.55 -26.72
CA ASN A 143 10.29 8.87 -27.10
C ASN A 143 10.35 9.79 -25.86
N LYS A 144 11.50 10.40 -25.61
CA LYS A 144 11.74 11.31 -24.46
C LYS A 144 10.76 12.49 -24.36
N THR A 145 10.02 12.80 -25.42
CA THR A 145 9.03 13.89 -25.45
C THR A 145 7.65 13.52 -24.92
N VAL A 146 7.36 12.24 -24.67
CA VAL A 146 6.04 11.80 -24.15
C VAL A 146 5.69 12.47 -22.82
N CYS A 147 6.69 12.64 -21.94
CA CYS A 147 6.49 13.21 -20.62
C CYS A 147 6.02 14.66 -20.70
N SER A 148 6.61 15.47 -21.58
CA SER A 148 6.20 16.87 -21.75
C SER A 148 4.92 17.00 -22.57
N ALA A 149 4.72 16.14 -23.56
CA ALA A 149 3.52 16.16 -24.40
C ALA A 149 2.25 15.78 -23.63
N CYS A 150 2.32 14.73 -22.80
CA CYS A 150 1.18 14.18 -22.08
C CYS A 150 1.11 14.61 -20.61
N LEU A 151 1.98 15.54 -20.17
CA LEU A 151 2.04 15.99 -18.78
C LEU A 151 0.70 16.51 -18.29
N GLN A 152 0.00 17.27 -19.13
CA GLN A 152 -1.27 17.88 -18.78
C GLN A 152 -2.37 16.83 -18.59
N ASP A 153 -2.47 15.86 -19.50
CA ASP A 153 -3.45 14.76 -19.39
C ASP A 153 -3.19 13.93 -18.13
N TYR A 154 -1.93 13.58 -17.88
CA TYR A 154 -1.55 12.84 -16.66
C TYR A 154 -1.83 13.64 -15.39
N SER A 155 -1.49 14.93 -15.37
CA SER A 155 -1.72 15.79 -14.20
C SER A 155 -3.20 15.96 -13.91
N THR A 156 -4.02 16.10 -14.96
CA THR A 156 -5.48 16.21 -14.85
C THR A 156 -6.06 14.94 -14.25
N LEU A 157 -5.74 13.78 -14.82
CA LEU A 157 -6.17 12.47 -14.30
C LEU A 157 -5.74 12.25 -12.84
N ASN A 158 -4.46 12.52 -12.54
CA ASN A 158 -3.90 12.32 -11.21
C ASN A 158 -4.49 13.28 -10.16
N SER A 159 -4.80 14.52 -10.56
CA SER A 159 -5.48 15.48 -9.68
C SER A 159 -6.90 15.02 -9.40
N HIS A 160 -7.66 14.66 -10.43
CA HIS A 160 -9.02 14.17 -10.28
C HIS A 160 -9.09 12.93 -9.38
N PHE A 161 -8.19 11.96 -9.56
CA PHE A 161 -8.11 10.80 -8.68
C PHE A 161 -7.80 11.18 -7.21
N LYS A 162 -6.95 12.18 -6.97
CA LYS A 162 -6.70 12.68 -5.61
C LYS A 162 -7.96 13.30 -4.99
N ASP A 163 -8.74 14.01 -5.80
CA ASP A 163 -10.00 14.61 -5.37
C ASP A 163 -11.03 13.53 -5.03
N ILE A 164 -11.23 12.53 -5.89
CA ILE A 164 -12.07 11.35 -5.61
C ILE A 164 -11.61 10.66 -4.32
N ARG A 165 -10.31 10.46 -4.13
CA ARG A 165 -9.78 9.84 -2.90
C ARG A 165 -10.11 10.64 -1.65
N LYS A 166 -10.08 11.97 -1.75
CA LYS A 166 -10.39 12.87 -0.64
C LYS A 166 -11.90 12.88 -0.33
N THR A 167 -12.75 12.96 -1.35
CA THR A 167 -14.21 13.02 -1.17
C THR A 167 -14.77 11.70 -0.64
N THR A 168 -14.25 10.57 -1.10
CA THR A 168 -14.70 9.22 -0.70
C THR A 168 -14.04 8.69 0.58
N GLY A 169 -13.11 9.43 1.18
CA GLY A 169 -12.33 8.96 2.32
C GLY A 169 -11.48 7.72 2.01
N GLY A 170 -11.04 7.58 0.76
CA GLY A 170 -10.22 6.46 0.28
C GLY A 170 -10.99 5.22 -0.15
N LYS A 171 -12.33 5.22 -0.06
CA LYS A 171 -13.18 4.13 -0.55
C LYS A 171 -13.49 4.34 -2.03
N ILE A 172 -12.50 4.10 -2.89
CA ILE A 172 -12.65 4.21 -4.34
C ILE A 172 -12.88 2.80 -4.90
N CYS A 173 -13.72 2.72 -5.92
CA CYS A 173 -13.89 1.50 -6.70
C CYS A 173 -12.52 0.98 -7.20
N MET A 174 -12.28 -0.32 -7.00
CA MET A 174 -10.96 -0.92 -7.18
C MET A 174 -10.49 -0.87 -8.65
N ASP A 175 -11.39 -0.88 -9.63
CA ASP A 175 -11.06 -0.70 -11.05
C ASP A 175 -10.30 0.61 -11.28
N LEU A 176 -10.77 1.73 -10.72
CA LEU A 176 -10.11 3.05 -10.86
C LEU A 176 -8.78 3.08 -10.11
N VAL A 177 -8.71 2.43 -8.94
CA VAL A 177 -7.49 2.34 -8.14
C VAL A 177 -6.40 1.59 -8.91
N ASP A 178 -6.74 0.44 -9.51
CA ASP A 178 -5.79 -0.35 -10.29
C ASP A 178 -5.35 0.41 -11.55
N MET A 179 -6.27 1.03 -12.29
CA MET A 179 -5.95 1.88 -13.43
C MET A 179 -4.98 3.01 -13.06
N MET A 180 -5.24 3.73 -11.96
CA MET A 180 -4.36 4.81 -11.53
C MET A 180 -3.01 4.29 -11.04
N ASN A 181 -2.98 3.15 -10.33
CA ASN A 181 -1.73 2.53 -9.87
C ASN A 181 -0.88 2.10 -11.06
N TYR A 182 -1.48 1.41 -12.03
CA TYR A 182 -0.82 1.04 -13.27
C TYR A 182 -0.30 2.28 -14.01
N THR A 183 -1.13 3.30 -14.14
CA THR A 183 -0.75 4.57 -14.80
C THR A 183 0.43 5.24 -14.11
N ARG A 184 0.49 5.26 -12.77
CA ARG A 184 1.61 5.83 -12.01
C ARG A 184 2.89 5.02 -12.18
N LEU A 185 2.79 3.69 -12.17
CA LEU A 185 3.92 2.81 -12.42
C LEU A 185 4.46 3.05 -13.83
N MET A 186 3.59 3.06 -14.83
CA MET A 186 3.98 3.33 -16.21
C MET A 186 4.55 4.75 -16.40
N TRP A 187 3.99 5.77 -15.74
CA TRP A 187 4.46 7.15 -15.83
C TRP A 187 5.84 7.35 -15.18
N GLY A 188 6.02 6.85 -13.96
CA GLY A 188 7.22 7.12 -13.16
C GLY A 188 8.26 6.00 -13.15
N GLY A 189 7.93 4.83 -13.68
CA GLY A 189 8.77 3.64 -13.71
C GLY A 189 10.00 3.86 -14.58
N GLU A 190 11.15 3.44 -14.06
CA GLU A 190 12.47 3.57 -14.71
C GLU A 190 12.54 2.77 -16.02
N THR A 191 11.74 1.70 -16.14
CA THR A 191 11.66 0.81 -17.31
C THR A 191 10.55 1.17 -18.31
N ASP A 192 9.67 2.11 -17.94
CA ASP A 192 8.53 2.54 -18.76
C ASP A 192 8.82 3.95 -19.33
N LEU A 193 8.16 5.01 -18.82
CA LEU A 193 8.33 6.37 -19.35
C LEU A 193 9.37 7.22 -18.60
N ASN A 194 9.70 6.89 -17.34
CA ASN A 194 10.59 7.66 -16.46
C ASN A 194 10.30 9.18 -16.43
N CYS A 195 9.02 9.54 -16.38
CA CYS A 195 8.56 10.93 -16.39
C CYS A 195 8.53 11.58 -15.01
N THR A 196 9.17 10.98 -14.00
CA THR A 196 9.19 11.52 -12.64
C THR A 196 10.10 12.74 -12.58
N GLN A 197 9.50 13.92 -12.47
CA GLN A 197 10.23 15.15 -12.21
C GLN A 197 10.43 15.26 -10.70
N HIS A 198 11.66 15.02 -10.23
CA HIS A 198 12.03 15.31 -8.85
C HIS A 198 12.33 16.81 -8.76
N ASP A 199 11.46 17.58 -8.12
CA ASP A 199 11.85 18.90 -7.63
C ASP A 199 12.98 18.65 -6.62
N ARG A 200 14.20 19.04 -7.01
CA ARG A 200 15.40 18.82 -6.21
C ARG A 200 15.43 19.79 -5.02
N ASP A 201 14.58 19.49 -4.04
CA ASP A 201 14.68 20.04 -2.68
C ASP A 201 15.80 19.36 -1.87
N ASP A 202 16.70 18.63 -2.54
CA ASP A 202 17.88 18.00 -1.94
C ASP A 202 18.77 19.04 -1.25
N MET A 203 18.88 20.25 -1.79
CA MET A 203 19.79 21.28 -1.30
C MET A 203 19.46 21.75 0.14
N PRO A 204 18.23 22.17 0.48
CA PRO A 204 17.89 22.52 1.86
C PRO A 204 18.00 21.34 2.83
N VAL A 205 17.70 20.12 2.39
CA VAL A 205 17.82 18.91 3.22
C VAL A 205 19.30 18.60 3.53
N LEU A 206 20.18 18.71 2.54
CA LEU A 206 21.62 18.52 2.73
C LEU A 206 22.22 19.60 3.64
N LEU A 207 21.83 20.86 3.45
CA LEU A 207 22.30 21.98 4.25
C LEU A 207 21.90 21.83 5.72
N THR A 208 20.62 21.52 5.99
CA THR A 208 20.11 21.32 7.34
C THR A 208 20.77 20.13 8.03
N SER A 209 20.97 19.02 7.31
CA SER A 209 21.69 17.86 7.81
C SER A 209 23.12 18.19 8.21
N PHE A 210 23.85 18.96 7.40
CA PHE A 210 25.22 19.39 7.71
C PHE A 210 25.30 20.28 8.95
N ILE A 211 24.36 21.23 9.11
CA ILE A 211 24.30 22.10 10.30
C ILE A 211 24.06 21.27 11.56
N ILE A 212 23.13 20.32 11.51
CA ILE A 212 22.82 19.44 12.65
C ILE A 212 24.04 18.61 13.04
N LEU A 213 24.79 18.06 12.07
CA LEU A 213 25.99 17.26 12.34
C LEU A 213 27.17 18.07 12.88
N THR A 214 27.33 19.31 12.43
CA THR A 214 28.45 20.18 12.85
C THR A 214 28.21 20.86 14.19
N THR A 215 26.95 21.07 14.60
CA THR A 215 26.59 21.74 15.85
C THR A 215 27.19 21.08 17.10
N PRO A 216 27.12 19.75 17.31
CA PRO A 216 27.75 19.08 18.44
C PRO A 216 29.28 19.21 18.42
N LEU A 217 29.92 19.11 17.25
CA LEU A 217 31.37 19.24 17.12
C LEU A 217 31.85 20.63 17.54
N LEU A 218 31.14 21.66 17.10
CA LEU A 218 31.40 23.04 17.49
C LEU A 218 31.12 23.26 18.98
N PHE A 219 30.04 22.69 19.52
CA PHE A 219 29.69 22.79 20.94
C PHE A 219 30.76 22.15 21.85
N TYR A 220 31.17 20.91 21.54
CA TYR A 220 32.22 20.22 22.31
C TYR A 220 33.60 20.85 22.09
N GLY A 221 33.91 21.30 20.88
CA GLY A 221 35.14 22.05 20.60
C GLY A 221 35.22 23.35 21.39
N ALA A 222 34.14 24.15 21.40
CA ALA A 222 34.05 25.37 22.19
C ALA A 222 34.10 25.08 23.69
N SER A 223 33.46 24.02 24.16
CA SER A 223 33.51 23.59 25.56
C SER A 223 34.92 23.16 25.99
N CYS A 224 35.72 22.58 25.09
CA CYS A 224 37.12 22.23 25.36
C CYS A 224 38.04 23.46 25.45
N ILE A 225 37.77 24.51 24.66
CA ILE A 225 38.60 25.72 24.61
C ILE A 225 38.21 26.71 25.73
N CYS A 226 36.90 26.93 25.92
CA CYS A 226 36.35 27.85 26.91
C CYS A 226 36.13 27.21 28.29
N GLY A 227 36.25 25.89 28.39
CA GLY A 227 36.13 25.17 29.66
C GLY A 227 37.29 25.50 30.58
N GLU A 228 37.02 26.27 31.64
CA GLU A 228 37.97 26.44 32.74
C GLU A 228 38.33 25.06 33.29
N ARG A 229 39.60 24.65 33.15
CA ARG A 229 40.16 23.52 33.90
C ARG A 229 40.10 23.89 35.38
N ARG A 230 39.02 23.54 36.08
CA ARG A 230 39.01 23.53 37.55
C ARG A 230 40.08 22.55 37.99
N LYS A 231 41.27 23.06 38.30
CA LYS A 231 42.32 22.29 38.97
C LYS A 231 41.66 21.73 40.23
N LEU A 232 41.52 20.42 40.30
CA LEU A 232 41.10 19.72 41.51
C LEU A 232 42.06 20.19 42.61
N LYS A 233 41.57 21.02 43.55
CA LYS A 233 42.37 21.41 44.71
C LYS A 233 42.53 20.17 45.56
N LEU A 234 43.61 19.42 45.36
CA LEU A 234 44.04 18.38 46.29
C LEU A 234 44.30 19.09 47.63
N LEU A 235 43.35 18.98 48.56
CA LEU A 235 43.53 19.40 49.93
C LEU A 235 44.64 18.52 50.52
N THR A 236 45.87 19.04 50.54
CA THR A 236 46.99 18.37 51.20
C THR A 236 46.65 18.26 52.68
N GLN A 237 46.46 17.03 53.16
CA GLN A 237 46.11 16.77 54.55
C GLN A 237 47.30 17.16 55.44
N LYS A 238 47.22 18.31 56.10
CA LYS A 238 48.12 18.69 57.19
C LYS A 238 47.82 17.79 58.39
N ARG A 239 48.53 16.66 58.52
CA ARG A 239 49.00 16.08 59.80
C ARG A 239 49.63 14.70 59.60
N LEU A 240 50.96 14.67 59.73
CA LEU A 240 51.66 13.85 60.72
C LEU A 240 53.09 14.39 60.85
N LYS A 241 53.26 15.33 61.78
CA LYS A 241 54.53 15.51 62.47
C LYS A 241 54.65 14.33 63.42
N ASN A 242 55.63 13.47 63.20
CA ASN A 242 56.65 13.16 64.20
C ASN A 242 57.82 12.42 63.53
N PRO A 243 59.07 12.80 63.86
CA PRO A 243 60.25 12.17 63.29
C PRO A 243 60.49 10.86 64.05
N ILE A 244 60.59 9.75 63.31
CA ILE A 244 61.30 8.58 63.81
C ILE A 244 62.46 8.38 62.84
N SER A 245 63.64 8.74 63.35
CA SER A 245 64.93 8.43 62.78
C SER A 245 65.11 6.92 62.71
N VAL A 246 65.22 6.38 61.50
CA VAL A 246 65.95 5.13 61.25
C VAL A 246 66.78 5.33 59.99
N GLU A 247 68.08 5.54 60.21
CA GLU A 247 69.12 5.43 59.21
C GLU A 247 69.58 3.97 59.18
N VAL A 248 69.41 3.27 58.05
CA VAL A 248 70.28 2.14 57.64
C VAL A 248 70.25 2.01 56.11
N SER A 249 71.35 2.47 55.51
CA SER A 249 72.10 1.99 54.33
C SER A 249 71.43 1.26 53.15
N HIS A 250 71.75 1.78 51.95
CA HIS A 250 72.18 1.08 50.73
C HIS A 250 71.73 -0.38 50.51
N LEU A 251 71.10 -0.64 49.35
CA LEU A 251 71.73 -1.42 48.27
C LEU A 251 70.90 -1.39 46.98
N ASN A 252 71.63 -1.34 45.87
CA ASN A 252 71.17 -1.39 44.49
C ASN A 252 70.62 -2.78 44.11
N HIS A 253 70.02 -2.78 42.93
CA HIS A 253 70.05 -3.84 41.90
C HIS A 253 68.77 -4.68 41.72
N SER A 254 68.08 -4.32 40.64
CA SER A 254 67.69 -5.12 39.47
C SER A 254 67.39 -6.63 39.60
N SER A 255 66.45 -7.00 38.71
CA SER A 255 66.22 -8.28 38.06
C SER A 255 65.05 -9.11 38.62
N GLU A 256 64.03 -9.14 37.76
CA GLU A 256 63.32 -10.31 37.22
C GLU A 256 62.87 -11.43 38.15
N GLY A 257 61.70 -11.97 37.80
CA GLY A 257 61.48 -13.41 37.89
C GLY A 257 60.15 -13.79 38.51
N ASN A 258 59.17 -13.97 37.64
CA ASN A 258 58.03 -14.90 37.71
C ASN A 258 58.03 -15.93 38.86
N HIS A 259 56.85 -16.19 39.44
CA HIS A 259 56.14 -17.48 39.34
C HIS A 259 54.79 -17.37 40.07
N ILE A 260 53.65 -17.49 39.37
CA ILE A 260 52.76 -18.67 39.22
C ILE A 260 51.94 -19.03 40.48
N TYR A 261 50.66 -19.34 40.20
CA TYR A 261 49.61 -20.04 40.98
C TYR A 261 48.62 -19.10 41.70
N SER A 262 47.31 -19.34 41.68
CA SER A 262 46.36 -20.12 40.87
C SER A 262 44.98 -19.88 41.52
N HIS A 263 43.94 -20.37 40.85
CA HIS A 263 42.56 -20.57 41.32
C HIS A 263 41.59 -19.39 41.16
N THR A 264 40.78 -19.37 40.10
CA THR A 264 39.58 -20.18 39.79
C THR A 264 38.36 -19.80 40.63
N ASN A 265 37.32 -19.31 39.94
CA ASN A 265 35.91 -19.77 39.93
C ASN A 265 35.05 -18.56 39.52
N SER A 266 34.57 -18.40 38.28
CA SER A 266 33.58 -19.17 37.52
C SER A 266 32.16 -19.13 38.09
N VAL A 267 31.25 -18.66 37.24
CA VAL A 267 29.79 -18.88 37.19
C VAL A 267 29.01 -18.03 38.21
N SER A 268 28.11 -17.13 37.81
CA SER A 268 27.05 -17.27 36.78
C SER A 268 26.81 -15.96 36.04
#